data_AF-K1U0J0-F1
#
_entry.id   AF-K1U0J0-F1
#
_cell.length_a   1.000
_cell.length_b   1.000
_cell.length_c   1.000
_cell.angle_alpha   90.00
_cell.angle_beta   90.00
_cell.angle_gamma   90.00
#
_symmetry.space_group_name_H-M   'P 1'
#
loop_
_entity.id
_entity.type
_entity.pdbx_description
1 polymer ?
#
loop_
_entity_poly.entity_id
_entity_poly.type
_entity_poly.pdbx_seq_one_letter_code
_entity_poly.pdbx_strand_id
1 'polypeptide(L)'
;LSKQDNPIEEMGIKQDVIAAPISQMVKDCLADTGMDNKSMLKCRNMFALGLVCWLFNRDLAVAENFLREKFAKKPQIAEANIKVIHAGYDYGHNTHASVDHTYKVETKSKVPGKYMDISGNKATAYGLIAAAEKAGLRLFLGSYPITPATDILHELSKHKSLGVTTVQCEDEISGCATAIGASFAGALAATSTSGPGVCLKSEAMNLAVITELPLVVINVQRGGPSTGLPTKSEQTDLLQALFGRNGESPMPVIAAASPTHCFDAAYDACKIALEHMTPVVLLTDGFVANGS
;
A
#
# COMPACT_ATOMS: atom_id res chain seq x y z
N LEU A 1 -20.81 6.16 -33.00
CA LEU A 1 -21.45 5.42 -31.89
C LEU A 1 -22.25 4.31 -32.55
N SER A 2 -21.63 3.15 -32.68
CA SER A 2 -22.18 1.99 -33.39
C SER A 2 -23.44 1.51 -32.66
N LYS A 3 -24.51 1.25 -33.43
CA LYS A 3 -25.82 0.80 -32.96
C LYS A 3 -25.85 -0.73 -32.89
N GLN A 4 -25.14 -1.31 -31.92
CA GLN A 4 -25.40 -2.66 -31.45
C GLN A 4 -25.44 -2.61 -29.92
N ASP A 5 -26.57 -3.01 -29.33
CA ASP A 5 -26.84 -2.91 -27.88
C ASP A 5 -26.02 -3.90 -27.02
N ASN A 6 -25.09 -4.66 -27.62
CA ASN A 6 -24.31 -5.70 -26.94
C ASN A 6 -22.79 -5.42 -26.98
N PRO A 7 -22.23 -4.78 -25.94
CA PRO A 7 -20.78 -4.50 -25.83
C PRO A 7 -19.90 -5.76 -25.89
N ILE A 8 -20.46 -6.93 -25.53
CA ILE A 8 -19.72 -8.21 -25.50
C ILE A 8 -19.42 -8.68 -26.91
N GLU A 9 -20.40 -8.56 -27.81
CA GLU A 9 -20.26 -8.90 -29.23
C GLU A 9 -19.31 -7.92 -29.95
N GLU A 10 -19.41 -6.62 -29.63
CA GLU A 10 -18.51 -5.59 -30.19
C GLU A 10 -17.05 -5.81 -29.78
N MET A 11 -16.81 -6.30 -28.56
CA MET A 11 -15.47 -6.59 -28.05
C MET A 11 -14.91 -7.95 -28.51
N GLY A 12 -15.69 -8.76 -29.25
CA GLY A 12 -15.26 -10.07 -29.75
C GLY A 12 -14.86 -11.05 -28.64
N ILE A 13 -15.46 -10.91 -27.45
CA ILE A 13 -15.17 -11.75 -26.28
C ILE A 13 -15.66 -13.17 -26.58
N LYS A 14 -14.76 -14.15 -26.44
CA LYS A 14 -15.02 -15.58 -26.69
C LYS A 14 -15.11 -16.42 -25.40
N GLN A 15 -14.94 -15.77 -24.25
CA GLN A 15 -14.98 -16.36 -22.92
C GLN A 15 -16.42 -16.47 -22.42
N ASP A 16 -16.63 -17.28 -21.39
CA ASP A 16 -17.92 -17.37 -20.70
C ASP A 16 -18.32 -16.02 -20.11
N VAL A 17 -19.51 -15.54 -20.43
CA VAL A 17 -20.01 -14.24 -19.98
C VAL A 17 -21.20 -14.41 -19.05
N ILE A 18 -21.04 -13.92 -17.83
CA ILE A 18 -22.12 -13.83 -16.84
C ILE A 18 -22.75 -12.45 -16.95
N ALA A 19 -23.79 -12.33 -17.77
CA ALA A 19 -24.59 -11.12 -17.82
C ALA A 19 -25.45 -11.05 -16.55
N ALA A 20 -25.19 -10.09 -15.66
CA ALA A 20 -25.97 -9.88 -14.44
C ALA A 20 -26.52 -8.44 -14.38
N PRO A 21 -27.84 -8.23 -14.21
CA PRO A 21 -28.41 -6.90 -14.01
C PRO A 21 -28.18 -6.41 -12.57
N ILE A 22 -26.90 -6.27 -12.18
CA ILE A 22 -26.45 -6.04 -10.80
C ILE A 22 -27.22 -4.91 -10.12
N SER A 23 -27.40 -3.78 -10.81
CA SER A 23 -28.06 -2.61 -10.21
C SER A 23 -29.55 -2.84 -9.92
N GLN A 24 -30.23 -3.64 -10.74
CA GLN A 24 -31.64 -3.98 -10.52
C GLN A 24 -31.77 -5.00 -9.39
N MET A 25 -30.97 -6.08 -9.44
CA MET A 25 -30.98 -7.13 -8.43
C MET A 25 -30.66 -6.62 -7.03
N VAL A 26 -29.71 -5.68 -6.91
CA VAL A 26 -29.38 -5.07 -5.61
C VAL A 26 -30.54 -4.25 -5.06
N LYS A 27 -31.27 -3.52 -5.92
CA LYS A 27 -32.46 -2.77 -5.48
C LYS A 27 -33.58 -3.70 -5.05
N ASP A 28 -33.85 -4.75 -5.83
CA ASP A 28 -34.90 -5.72 -5.52
C ASP A 28 -34.57 -6.48 -4.22
N CYS A 29 -33.31 -6.85 -4.03
CA CYS A 29 -32.83 -7.50 -2.82
C CYS A 29 -33.03 -6.63 -1.57
N LEU A 30 -32.87 -5.31 -1.68
CA LEU A 30 -32.90 -4.37 -0.57
C LEU A 30 -34.20 -3.56 -0.44
N ALA A 31 -35.21 -3.83 -1.26
CA ALA A 31 -36.47 -3.07 -1.29
C ALA A 31 -37.15 -2.97 0.09
N ASP A 32 -37.14 -4.06 0.86
CA ASP A 32 -37.80 -4.15 2.17
C ASP A 32 -36.96 -3.61 3.34
N THR A 33 -35.74 -3.11 3.08
CA THR A 33 -34.81 -2.66 4.13
C THR A 33 -35.03 -1.22 4.57
N GLY A 34 -35.88 -0.46 3.86
CA GLY A 34 -36.11 0.97 4.11
C GLY A 34 -34.93 1.87 3.71
N MET A 35 -33.91 1.34 3.04
CA MET A 35 -32.76 2.11 2.55
C MET A 35 -33.10 2.97 1.34
N ASP A 36 -32.48 4.15 1.23
CA ASP A 36 -32.61 4.99 0.06
C ASP A 36 -31.86 4.40 -1.16
N ASN A 37 -32.30 4.77 -2.37
CA ASN A 37 -31.73 4.28 -3.63
C ASN A 37 -30.21 4.47 -3.75
N LYS A 38 -29.66 5.58 -3.23
CA LYS A 38 -28.23 5.87 -3.30
C LYS A 38 -27.44 4.94 -2.39
N SER A 39 -27.97 4.66 -1.20
CA SER A 39 -27.40 3.69 -0.26
C SER A 39 -27.47 2.26 -0.77
N MET A 40 -28.58 1.84 -1.39
CA MET A 40 -28.69 0.51 -2.00
C MET A 40 -27.65 0.30 -3.11
N LEU A 41 -27.48 1.28 -4.00
CA LEU A 41 -26.52 1.19 -5.11
C LEU A 41 -25.04 1.16 -4.66
N LYS A 42 -24.73 1.50 -3.41
CA LYS A 42 -23.38 1.33 -2.85
C LYS A 42 -23.04 -0.13 -2.55
N CYS A 43 -24.04 -1.02 -2.45
CA CYS A 43 -23.84 -2.45 -2.17
C CYS A 43 -23.55 -3.27 -3.45
N ARG A 44 -23.50 -2.65 -4.64
CA ARG A 44 -23.25 -3.36 -5.92
C ARG A 44 -21.92 -4.12 -5.95
N ASN A 45 -20.91 -3.62 -5.25
CA ASN A 45 -19.63 -4.32 -5.10
C ASN A 45 -19.78 -5.64 -4.32
N MET A 46 -20.72 -5.74 -3.38
CA MET A 46 -20.99 -6.98 -2.64
C MET A 46 -21.69 -8.03 -3.50
N PHE A 47 -22.56 -7.61 -4.42
CA PHE A 47 -23.17 -8.54 -5.37
C PHE A 47 -22.09 -9.16 -6.27
N ALA A 48 -21.19 -8.32 -6.78
CA ALA A 48 -20.03 -8.77 -7.53
C ALA A 48 -19.12 -9.69 -6.69
N LEU A 49 -18.91 -9.37 -5.40
CA LEU A 49 -18.17 -10.24 -4.48
C LEU A 49 -18.83 -11.61 -4.32
N GLY A 50 -20.16 -11.65 -4.18
CA GLY A 50 -20.94 -12.90 -4.14
C GLY A 50 -20.72 -13.77 -5.39
N LEU A 51 -20.75 -13.16 -6.58
CA LEU A 51 -20.45 -13.84 -7.85
C LEU A 51 -19.01 -14.39 -7.88
N VAL A 52 -18.04 -13.61 -7.41
CA VAL A 52 -16.64 -14.03 -7.34
C VAL A 52 -16.47 -15.19 -6.35
N CYS A 53 -17.15 -15.14 -5.20
CA CYS A 53 -17.16 -16.23 -4.24
C CYS A 53 -17.74 -17.52 -4.83
N TRP A 54 -18.82 -17.42 -5.60
CA TRP A 54 -19.38 -18.54 -6.33
C TRP A 54 -18.40 -19.08 -7.38
N LEU A 55 -17.84 -18.21 -8.23
CA LEU A 55 -16.92 -18.58 -9.30
C LEU A 55 -15.66 -19.31 -8.79
N PHE A 56 -15.18 -18.94 -7.59
CA PHE A 56 -14.00 -19.53 -6.96
C PHE A 56 -14.28 -20.54 -5.84
N ASN A 57 -15.54 -20.97 -5.67
CA ASN A 57 -15.97 -21.89 -4.61
C ASN A 57 -15.48 -21.46 -3.21
N ARG A 58 -15.59 -20.17 -2.89
CA ARG A 58 -15.22 -19.59 -1.59
C ARG A 58 -16.39 -19.63 -0.63
N ASP A 59 -16.09 -19.93 0.63
CA ASP A 59 -17.04 -19.89 1.73
C ASP A 59 -17.48 -18.45 2.04
N LEU A 60 -18.80 -18.20 1.98
CA LEU A 60 -19.39 -16.89 2.26
C LEU A 60 -19.23 -16.48 3.73
N ALA A 61 -19.12 -17.44 4.66
CA ALA A 61 -18.98 -17.14 6.08
C ALA A 61 -17.78 -16.24 6.37
N VAL A 62 -16.70 -16.35 5.58
CA VAL A 62 -15.52 -15.48 5.69
C VAL A 62 -15.88 -14.02 5.38
N ALA A 63 -16.62 -13.79 4.29
CA ALA A 63 -17.05 -12.45 3.89
C ALA A 63 -18.09 -11.87 4.86
N GLU A 64 -19.00 -12.70 5.37
CA GLU A 64 -20.00 -12.31 6.36
C GLU A 64 -19.36 -11.84 7.67
N ASN A 65 -18.45 -12.64 8.22
CA ASN A 65 -17.75 -12.30 9.46
C ASN A 65 -16.98 -10.99 9.31
N PHE A 66 -16.27 -10.82 8.18
CA PHE A 66 -15.57 -9.57 7.87
C PHE A 66 -16.51 -8.35 7.80
N LEU A 67 -17.69 -8.49 7.18
CA LEU A 67 -18.67 -7.41 7.11
C LEU A 67 -19.27 -7.07 8.49
N ARG A 68 -19.57 -8.08 9.30
CA ARG A 68 -20.06 -7.89 10.68
C ARG A 68 -19.04 -7.15 11.54
N GLU A 69 -17.75 -7.48 11.41
CA GLU A 69 -16.67 -6.76 12.10
C GLU A 69 -16.49 -5.34 11.58
N LYS A 70 -16.36 -5.16 10.26
CA LYS A 70 -16.13 -3.85 9.62
C LYS A 70 -17.25 -2.85 9.90
N PHE A 71 -18.50 -3.33 9.94
CA PHE A 71 -19.69 -2.51 10.19
C PHE A 71 -20.29 -2.79 11.56
N ALA A 72 -19.50 -3.20 12.56
CA ALA A 72 -20.00 -3.47 13.92
C ALA A 72 -20.77 -2.29 14.54
N LYS A 73 -20.39 -1.05 14.20
CA LYS A 73 -21.08 0.17 14.64
C LYS A 73 -22.37 0.48 13.87
N LYS A 74 -22.63 -0.20 12.75
CA LYS A 74 -23.80 -0.03 11.87
C LYS A 74 -24.32 -1.40 11.40
N PRO A 75 -24.93 -2.21 12.29
CA PRO A 75 -25.35 -3.58 11.97
C PRO A 75 -26.30 -3.68 10.78
N GLN A 76 -27.20 -2.70 10.62
CA GLN A 76 -28.14 -2.65 9.48
C GLN A 76 -27.41 -2.62 8.13
N ILE A 77 -26.28 -1.92 8.04
CA ILE A 77 -25.45 -1.88 6.82
C ILE A 77 -24.76 -3.23 6.63
N ALA A 78 -24.30 -3.88 7.70
CA ALA A 78 -23.70 -5.20 7.61
C ALA A 78 -24.69 -6.22 7.03
N GLU A 79 -25.90 -6.32 7.59
CA GLU A 79 -26.92 -7.26 7.13
C GLU A 79 -27.37 -6.98 5.69
N ALA A 80 -27.51 -5.70 5.30
CA ALA A 80 -27.82 -5.34 3.93
C ALA A 80 -26.74 -5.82 2.95
N ASN A 81 -25.46 -5.62 3.27
CA ASN A 81 -24.35 -6.07 2.44
C ASN A 81 -24.28 -7.61 2.40
N ILE A 82 -24.53 -8.30 3.52
CA ILE A 82 -24.58 -9.77 3.59
C ILE A 82 -25.70 -10.30 2.69
N LYS A 83 -26.92 -9.77 2.79
CA LYS A 83 -28.04 -10.16 1.94
C LYS A 83 -27.71 -10.04 0.45
N VAL A 84 -26.98 -8.98 0.08
CA VAL A 84 -26.55 -8.73 -1.30
C VAL A 84 -25.42 -9.69 -1.74
N ILE A 85 -24.50 -10.08 -0.85
CA ILE A 85 -23.50 -11.13 -1.15
C ILE A 85 -24.20 -12.44 -1.49
N HIS A 86 -25.16 -12.87 -0.65
CA HIS A 86 -25.94 -14.08 -0.88
C HIS A 86 -26.69 -14.03 -2.21
N ALA A 87 -27.37 -12.91 -2.49
CA ALA A 87 -28.06 -12.72 -3.77
C ALA A 87 -27.11 -12.84 -4.99
N GLY A 88 -25.87 -12.36 -4.88
CA GLY A 88 -24.85 -12.50 -5.92
C GLY A 88 -24.38 -13.95 -6.08
N TYR A 89 -24.16 -14.65 -4.97
CA TYR A 89 -23.75 -16.06 -4.97
C TYR A 89 -24.85 -16.97 -5.56
N ASP A 90 -26.09 -16.77 -5.12
CA ASP A 90 -27.27 -17.51 -5.59
C ASP A 90 -27.55 -17.24 -7.08
N TYR A 91 -27.31 -16.01 -7.54
CA TYR A 91 -27.40 -15.71 -8.96
C TYR A 91 -26.42 -16.55 -9.77
N GLY A 92 -25.16 -16.59 -9.35
CA GLY A 92 -24.14 -17.45 -9.96
C GLY A 92 -24.59 -18.90 -10.01
N HIS A 93 -25.11 -19.42 -8.89
CA HIS A 93 -25.64 -20.78 -8.82
C HIS A 93 -26.82 -21.02 -9.75
N ASN A 94 -27.69 -20.03 -9.99
CA ASN A 94 -28.82 -20.18 -10.93
C ASN A 94 -28.39 -20.06 -12.39
N THR A 95 -27.31 -19.32 -12.68
CA THR A 95 -26.73 -19.17 -14.02
C THR A 95 -25.59 -20.15 -14.30
N HIS A 96 -25.40 -21.17 -13.45
CA HIS A 96 -24.29 -22.12 -13.60
C HIS A 96 -24.29 -22.84 -14.95
N ALA A 97 -25.46 -23.07 -15.56
CA ALA A 97 -25.58 -23.70 -16.86
C ALA A 97 -25.03 -22.85 -18.02
N SER A 98 -24.78 -21.55 -17.80
CA SER A 98 -24.15 -20.65 -18.78
C SER A 98 -22.66 -20.41 -18.53
N VAL A 99 -22.05 -21.18 -17.61
CA VAL A 99 -20.62 -21.08 -17.27
C VAL A 99 -20.04 -22.49 -17.20
N ASP A 100 -19.07 -22.78 -18.05
CA ASP A 100 -18.56 -24.16 -18.19
C ASP A 100 -17.70 -24.57 -16.97
N HIS A 101 -17.09 -23.60 -16.30
CA HIS A 101 -16.10 -23.86 -15.24
C HIS A 101 -16.21 -22.89 -14.05
N THR A 102 -16.37 -23.45 -12.85
CA THR A 102 -15.95 -22.80 -11.60
C THR A 102 -14.54 -23.24 -11.25
N TYR A 103 -13.72 -22.34 -10.72
CA TYR A 103 -12.36 -22.64 -10.31
C TYR A 103 -12.30 -22.86 -8.80
N LYS A 104 -11.37 -23.68 -8.32
CA LYS A 104 -11.05 -23.76 -6.89
C LYS A 104 -9.59 -23.37 -6.72
N VAL A 105 -9.37 -22.21 -6.10
CA VAL A 105 -8.02 -21.75 -5.77
C VAL A 105 -7.65 -22.38 -4.43
N GLU A 106 -6.98 -23.53 -4.52
CA GLU A 106 -6.45 -24.23 -3.36
C GLU A 106 -5.44 -23.34 -2.64
N THR A 107 -5.59 -23.22 -1.32
CA THR A 107 -4.57 -22.56 -0.50
C THR A 107 -3.34 -23.48 -0.49
N LYS A 108 -2.17 -22.97 -0.88
CA LYS A 108 -0.89 -23.67 -0.61
C LYS A 108 -0.82 -24.05 0.88
N SER A 109 -0.18 -25.17 1.19
CA SER A 109 0.03 -25.73 2.54
C SER A 109 0.00 -24.66 3.65
N LYS A 110 -1.07 -24.66 4.46
CA LYS A 110 -1.18 -23.76 5.62
C LYS A 110 -0.12 -24.17 6.64
N VAL A 111 0.83 -23.29 6.91
CA VAL A 111 1.78 -23.47 8.03
C VAL A 111 1.14 -22.84 9.27
N PRO A 112 1.14 -23.50 10.44
CA PRO A 112 0.67 -22.86 11.67
C PRO A 112 1.51 -21.62 12.00
N GLY A 113 0.87 -20.48 12.25
CA GLY A 113 1.56 -19.23 12.54
C GLY A 113 0.62 -18.04 12.67
N LYS A 114 1.17 -16.89 13.08
CA LYS A 114 0.47 -15.60 13.03
C LYS A 114 0.83 -14.91 11.73
N TYR A 115 -0.19 -14.67 10.90
CA TYR A 115 -0.03 -13.98 9.62
C TYR A 115 -0.55 -12.56 9.75
N MET A 116 0.10 -11.64 9.04
CA MET A 116 -0.32 -10.25 8.95
C MET A 116 -0.32 -9.86 7.48
N ASP A 117 -1.40 -9.22 7.04
CA ASP A 117 -1.43 -8.50 5.78
C ASP A 117 -0.62 -7.20 5.90
N ILE A 118 0.33 -7.02 4.99
CA ILE A 118 1.29 -5.92 5.06
C ILE A 118 1.60 -5.38 3.68
N SER A 119 1.45 -4.07 3.51
CA SER A 119 1.95 -3.37 2.34
C SER A 119 3.43 -3.01 2.50
N GLY A 120 4.14 -2.76 1.40
CA GLY A 120 5.56 -2.38 1.46
C GLY A 120 5.83 -1.14 2.31
N ASN A 121 5.01 -0.09 2.21
CA ASN A 121 5.15 1.11 3.05
C ASN A 121 4.99 0.81 4.54
N LYS A 122 4.03 -0.06 4.90
CA LYS A 122 3.82 -0.49 6.28
C LYS A 122 4.96 -1.36 6.79
N ALA A 123 5.48 -2.26 5.95
CA ALA A 123 6.66 -3.08 6.24
C ALA A 123 7.91 -2.22 6.46
N THR A 124 8.16 -1.22 5.62
CA THR A 124 9.25 -0.25 5.81
C THR A 124 9.12 0.48 7.14
N ALA A 125 7.93 0.97 7.50
CA ALA A 125 7.70 1.62 8.79
C ALA A 125 8.04 0.70 9.98
N TYR A 126 7.64 -0.59 9.92
CA TYR A 126 7.98 -1.56 10.95
C TYR A 126 9.47 -1.93 10.98
N GLY A 127 10.14 -2.00 9.84
CA GLY A 127 11.59 -2.24 9.78
C GLY A 127 12.37 -1.11 10.46
N LEU A 128 11.98 0.16 10.23
CA LEU A 128 12.56 1.32 10.91
C LEU A 128 12.35 1.27 12.43
N ILE A 129 11.14 0.92 12.88
CA ILE A 129 10.82 0.80 14.30
C ILE A 129 11.65 -0.32 14.93
N ALA A 130 11.71 -1.49 14.30
CA ALA A 130 12.46 -2.63 14.80
C ALA A 130 13.95 -2.33 14.91
N ALA A 131 14.52 -1.60 13.94
CA ALA A 131 15.91 -1.17 14.01
C ALA A 131 16.17 -0.16 15.13
N ALA A 132 15.27 0.81 15.33
CA ALA A 132 15.37 1.79 16.42
C ALA A 132 15.31 1.10 17.79
N GLU A 133 14.34 0.20 17.97
CA GLU A 133 14.18 -0.58 19.19
C GLU A 133 15.42 -1.45 19.46
N LYS A 134 15.94 -2.14 18.43
CA LYS A 134 17.15 -2.95 18.56
C LYS A 134 18.37 -2.12 18.97
N ALA A 135 18.51 -0.92 18.42
CA ALA A 135 19.60 0.00 18.73
C ALA A 135 19.42 0.72 20.08
N GLY A 136 18.25 0.60 20.72
CA GLY A 136 17.92 1.36 21.94
C GLY A 136 17.80 2.86 21.69
N LEU A 137 17.49 3.27 20.46
CA LEU A 137 17.38 4.66 20.03
C LEU A 137 15.93 5.07 19.80
N ARG A 138 15.66 6.38 19.88
CA ARG A 138 14.38 6.91 19.39
C ARG A 138 14.40 6.95 17.86
N LEU A 139 13.26 6.68 17.24
CA LEU A 139 13.07 6.86 15.80
C LEU A 139 12.55 8.26 15.51
N PHE A 140 13.20 8.97 14.60
CA PHE A 140 12.72 10.25 14.08
C PHE A 140 12.47 10.16 12.58
N LEU A 141 11.29 10.60 12.12
CA LEU A 141 10.99 10.79 10.69
C LEU A 141 10.69 12.27 10.42
N GLY A 142 11.55 12.93 9.65
CA GLY A 142 11.27 14.24 9.04
C GLY A 142 10.89 14.05 7.58
N SER A 143 9.68 14.44 7.17
CA SER A 143 9.27 14.26 5.76
C SER A 143 8.20 15.25 5.32
N TYR A 144 8.16 15.50 4.01
CA TYR A 144 7.08 16.22 3.35
C TYR A 144 6.14 15.22 2.67
N PRO A 145 4.81 15.39 2.73
CA PRO A 145 3.87 14.46 2.11
C PRO A 145 4.02 14.42 0.57
N ILE A 146 4.35 13.24 0.05
CA ILE A 146 4.46 12.98 -1.39
C ILE A 146 4.02 11.56 -1.72
N THR A 147 3.17 11.38 -2.73
CA THR A 147 2.77 10.05 -3.22
C THR A 147 3.97 9.34 -3.89
N PRO A 148 4.27 8.07 -3.59
CA PRO A 148 3.56 7.12 -2.73
C PRO A 148 4.12 7.01 -1.29
N ALA A 149 5.03 7.88 -0.87
CA ALA A 149 5.77 7.75 0.39
C ALA A 149 5.01 8.19 1.65
N THR A 150 3.94 8.98 1.52
CA THR A 150 3.20 9.54 2.67
C THR A 150 2.70 8.48 3.66
N ASP A 151 2.37 7.28 3.18
CA ASP A 151 1.86 6.22 4.06
C ASP A 151 2.87 5.73 5.10
N ILE A 152 4.17 5.91 4.86
CA ILE A 152 5.22 5.64 5.86
C ILE A 152 5.05 6.60 7.05
N LEU A 153 4.85 7.91 6.79
CA LEU A 153 4.60 8.89 7.85
C LEU A 153 3.28 8.57 8.56
N HIS A 154 2.22 8.26 7.82
CA HIS A 154 0.93 7.91 8.42
C HIS A 154 1.04 6.70 9.35
N GLU A 155 1.74 5.65 8.93
CA GLU A 155 1.92 4.47 9.76
C GLU A 155 2.77 4.78 10.99
N LEU A 156 3.94 5.40 10.83
CA LEU A 156 4.83 5.76 11.95
C LEU A 156 4.15 6.68 12.98
N SER A 157 3.29 7.61 12.53
CA SER A 157 2.58 8.54 13.42
C SER A 157 1.63 7.86 14.42
N LYS A 158 1.20 6.61 14.13
CA LYS A 158 0.35 5.80 15.02
C LYS A 158 1.14 5.16 16.17
N HIS A 159 2.48 5.08 16.04
CA HIS A 159 3.35 4.28 16.93
C HIS A 159 4.18 5.14 17.88
N LYS A 160 3.65 6.29 18.33
CA LYS A 160 4.33 7.18 19.32
C LYS A 160 4.72 6.46 20.62
N SER A 161 3.94 5.45 21.01
CA SER A 161 4.23 4.61 22.19
C SER A 161 5.53 3.81 22.06
N LEU A 162 6.04 3.62 20.84
CA LEU A 162 7.30 2.93 20.56
C LEU A 162 8.49 3.91 20.42
N GLY A 163 8.35 5.14 20.94
CA GLY A 163 9.42 6.15 20.88
C GLY A 163 9.59 6.81 19.51
N VAL A 164 8.59 6.67 18.62
CA VAL A 164 8.58 7.26 17.29
C VAL A 164 8.14 8.72 17.34
N THR A 165 8.93 9.60 16.72
CA THR A 165 8.60 11.01 16.50
C THR A 165 8.53 11.29 15.01
N THR A 166 7.40 11.77 14.52
CA THR A 166 7.20 12.15 13.12
C THR A 166 6.97 13.65 13.02
N VAL A 167 7.62 14.32 12.08
CA VAL A 167 7.40 15.73 11.76
C VAL A 167 7.03 15.84 10.28
N GLN A 168 5.84 16.37 10.04
CA GLN A 168 5.45 16.81 8.71
C GLN A 168 6.02 18.20 8.48
N CYS A 169 6.98 18.30 7.56
CA CYS A 169 7.65 19.55 7.24
C CYS A 169 6.94 20.29 6.10
N GLU A 170 7.36 21.53 5.89
CA GLU A 170 6.86 22.44 4.86
C GLU A 170 7.32 22.07 3.45
N ASP A 171 8.48 21.43 3.32
CA ASP A 171 9.05 20.97 2.06
C ASP A 171 10.05 19.80 2.25
N GLU A 172 10.60 19.27 1.16
CA GLU A 172 11.56 18.17 1.21
C GLU A 172 12.91 18.55 1.80
N ILE A 173 13.33 19.82 1.69
CA ILE A 173 14.61 20.32 2.21
C ILE A 173 14.56 20.31 3.75
N SER A 174 13.57 20.99 4.32
CA SER A 174 13.26 21.00 5.75
C SER A 174 13.01 19.58 6.29
N GLY A 175 12.33 18.72 5.55
CA GLY A 175 12.16 17.30 5.91
C GLY A 175 13.49 16.55 6.08
N CYS A 176 14.47 16.77 5.21
CA CYS A 176 15.78 16.13 5.35
C CYS A 176 16.63 16.81 6.42
N ALA A 177 16.64 18.16 6.47
CA ALA A 177 17.41 18.93 7.44
C ALA A 177 17.01 18.63 8.89
N THR A 178 15.71 18.49 9.16
CA THR A 178 15.22 18.10 10.49
C THR A 178 15.62 16.67 10.86
N ALA A 179 15.62 15.74 9.91
CA ALA A 179 16.11 14.38 10.13
C ALA A 179 17.62 14.35 10.43
N ILE A 180 18.42 15.15 9.73
CA ILE A 180 19.85 15.31 10.01
C ILE A 180 20.06 15.89 11.42
N GLY A 181 19.30 16.92 11.80
CA GLY A 181 19.35 17.48 13.15
C GLY A 181 18.99 16.46 14.24
N ALA A 182 18.00 15.60 13.99
CA ALA A 182 17.63 14.52 14.89
C ALA A 182 18.73 13.44 14.98
N SER A 183 19.37 13.10 13.86
CA SER A 183 20.52 12.19 13.82
C SER A 183 21.69 12.73 14.66
N PHE A 184 22.04 14.00 14.46
CA PHE A 184 23.05 14.70 15.26
C PHE A 184 22.73 14.71 16.76
N ALA A 185 21.45 14.81 17.12
CA ALA A 185 20.98 14.73 18.51
C ALA A 185 20.94 13.30 19.08
N GLY A 186 21.33 12.28 18.31
CA GLY A 186 21.42 10.88 18.77
C GLY A 186 20.19 10.02 18.52
N ALA A 187 19.24 10.45 17.68
CA ALA A 187 18.13 9.60 17.23
C ALA A 187 18.53 8.77 16.00
N LEU A 188 17.92 7.60 15.81
CA LEU A 188 17.90 6.97 14.50
C LEU A 188 16.95 7.78 13.62
N ALA A 189 17.51 8.51 12.64
CA ALA A 189 16.74 9.40 11.79
C ALA A 189 16.47 8.81 10.41
N ALA A 190 15.29 9.09 9.88
CA ALA A 190 14.90 8.77 8.52
C ALA A 190 14.16 9.94 7.86
N THR A 191 14.14 9.96 6.54
CA THR A 191 13.28 10.82 5.73
C THR A 191 12.70 10.00 4.58
N SER A 192 11.41 10.18 4.28
CA SER A 192 10.74 9.50 3.18
C SER A 192 10.39 10.49 2.06
N THR A 193 10.46 10.01 0.81
CA THR A 193 10.27 10.83 -0.38
C THR A 193 10.02 9.97 -1.62
N SER A 194 9.83 10.61 -2.78
CA SER A 194 9.97 10.03 -4.12
C SER A 194 10.98 10.84 -4.95
N GLY A 195 11.21 10.47 -6.21
CA GLY A 195 12.24 11.03 -7.10
C GLY A 195 12.40 12.57 -7.07
N PRO A 196 11.33 13.37 -7.24
CA PRO A 196 11.44 14.84 -7.17
C PRO A 196 12.01 15.35 -5.85
N GLY A 197 11.59 14.72 -4.74
CA GLY A 197 12.10 15.10 -3.44
C GLY A 197 13.51 14.61 -3.19
N VAL A 198 13.96 13.51 -3.80
CA VAL A 198 15.40 13.15 -3.80
C VAL A 198 16.23 14.24 -4.48
N CYS A 199 15.74 14.87 -5.55
CA CYS A 199 16.43 15.99 -6.18
C CYS A 199 16.64 17.13 -5.18
N LEU A 200 15.58 17.51 -4.47
CA LEU A 200 15.59 18.62 -3.50
C LEU A 200 16.44 18.30 -2.26
N LYS A 201 16.49 17.03 -1.84
CA LYS A 201 17.26 16.59 -0.66
C LYS A 201 18.75 16.42 -0.92
N SER A 202 19.20 16.46 -2.18
CA SER A 202 20.58 16.13 -2.57
C SER A 202 21.66 16.89 -1.79
N GLU A 203 21.49 18.20 -1.57
CA GLU A 203 22.41 19.02 -0.78
C GLU A 203 22.44 18.60 0.70
N ALA A 204 21.26 18.38 1.31
CA ALA A 204 21.17 17.91 2.69
C ALA A 204 21.73 16.49 2.86
N MET A 205 21.52 15.61 1.89
CA MET A 205 22.14 14.27 1.87
C MET A 205 23.67 14.38 1.85
N ASN A 206 24.22 15.32 1.09
CA ASN A 206 25.66 15.61 1.09
C ASN A 206 26.16 16.12 2.44
N LEU A 207 25.36 16.96 3.12
CA LEU A 207 25.68 17.36 4.49
C LEU A 207 25.78 16.13 5.40
N ALA A 208 24.82 15.20 5.34
CA ALA A 208 24.85 13.98 6.15
C ALA A 208 26.09 13.11 5.87
N VAL A 209 26.55 13.05 4.62
CA VAL A 209 27.79 12.34 4.24
C VAL A 209 29.01 12.99 4.87
N ILE A 210 29.21 14.30 4.68
CA ILE A 210 30.43 14.98 5.19
C ILE A 210 30.47 15.07 6.72
N THR A 211 29.30 15.05 7.38
CA THR A 211 29.21 15.04 8.84
C THR A 211 29.19 13.64 9.45
N GLU A 212 29.29 12.58 8.64
CA GLU A 212 29.27 11.17 9.09
C GLU A 212 28.05 10.86 9.98
N LEU A 213 26.86 11.27 9.53
CA LEU A 213 25.63 11.09 10.30
C LEU A 213 24.79 9.91 9.78
N PRO A 214 24.31 9.02 10.68
CA PRO A 214 23.41 7.93 10.30
C PRO A 214 22.04 8.51 9.90
N LEU A 215 21.66 8.33 8.63
CA LEU A 215 20.38 8.78 8.09
C LEU A 215 19.86 7.80 7.06
N VAL A 216 18.61 7.37 7.17
CA VAL A 216 17.97 6.54 6.13
C VAL A 216 17.08 7.40 5.24
N VAL A 217 17.39 7.45 3.95
CA VAL A 217 16.60 8.16 2.94
C VAL A 217 15.76 7.14 2.17
N ILE A 218 14.47 7.07 2.45
CA ILE A 218 13.55 6.17 1.75
C ILE A 218 13.05 6.87 0.49
N ASN A 219 13.47 6.38 -0.67
CA ASN A 219 12.95 6.81 -1.96
C ASN A 219 11.95 5.76 -2.48
N VAL A 220 10.67 6.08 -2.35
CA VAL A 220 9.57 5.31 -2.94
C VAL A 220 9.40 5.76 -4.39
N GLN A 221 10.06 5.06 -5.30
CA GLN A 221 10.13 5.46 -6.71
C GLN A 221 8.75 5.45 -7.37
N ARG A 222 8.54 6.41 -8.28
CA ARG A 222 7.32 6.56 -9.08
C ARG A 222 7.68 7.05 -10.47
N GLY A 223 6.72 7.03 -11.39
CA GLY A 223 6.97 7.44 -12.77
C GLY A 223 7.51 8.86 -12.90
N GLY A 224 8.60 9.01 -13.63
CA GLY A 224 9.28 10.29 -13.92
C GLY A 224 9.16 10.71 -15.40
N PRO A 225 9.95 11.71 -15.86
CA PRO A 225 10.73 12.69 -15.09
C PRO A 225 9.87 13.83 -14.54
N SER A 226 10.46 14.69 -13.68
CA SER A 226 9.75 15.81 -13.01
C SER A 226 8.55 15.30 -12.21
N THR A 227 7.37 15.92 -12.30
CA THR A 227 6.14 15.40 -11.68
C THR A 227 5.83 13.98 -12.13
N GLY A 228 6.12 13.68 -13.40
CA GLY A 228 5.95 12.38 -14.04
C GLY A 228 4.53 11.81 -13.91
N LEU A 229 4.44 10.54 -13.48
CA LEU A 229 3.19 9.81 -13.26
C LEU A 229 3.10 9.41 -11.78
N PRO A 230 2.56 10.27 -10.90
CA PRO A 230 2.62 10.07 -9.45
C PRO A 230 2.00 8.76 -8.93
N THR A 231 1.09 8.16 -9.70
CA THR A 231 0.36 6.94 -9.37
C THR A 231 0.84 5.71 -10.14
N LYS A 232 1.86 5.85 -10.99
CA LYS A 232 2.48 4.74 -11.72
C LYS A 232 3.83 4.40 -11.10
N SER A 233 4.11 3.11 -11.02
CA SER A 233 5.41 2.63 -10.55
C SER A 233 6.43 2.70 -11.69
N GLU A 234 7.65 3.07 -11.34
CA GLU A 234 8.83 3.04 -12.20
C GLU A 234 10.07 2.91 -11.30
N GLN A 235 11.18 2.40 -11.83
CA GLN A 235 12.43 2.16 -11.08
C GLN A 235 13.61 2.91 -11.74
N THR A 236 13.42 4.20 -11.99
CA THR A 236 14.37 5.04 -12.76
C THR A 236 15.25 5.96 -11.93
N ASP A 237 15.13 5.93 -10.60
CA ASP A 237 15.89 6.84 -9.72
C ASP A 237 17.25 6.25 -9.30
N LEU A 238 17.61 5.04 -9.72
CA LEU A 238 18.87 4.38 -9.29
C LEU A 238 20.11 5.25 -9.58
N LEU A 239 20.23 5.80 -10.79
CA LEU A 239 21.37 6.64 -11.15
C LEU A 239 21.37 7.96 -10.38
N GLN A 240 20.20 8.51 -10.07
CA GLN A 240 20.08 9.68 -9.21
C GLN A 240 20.48 9.37 -7.76
N ALA A 241 20.12 8.20 -7.24
CA ALA A 241 20.53 7.74 -5.91
C ALA A 241 22.04 7.52 -5.82
N LEU A 242 22.69 7.05 -6.90
CA LEU A 242 24.13 6.81 -6.94
C LEU A 242 24.93 8.10 -7.19
N PHE A 243 24.50 8.94 -8.14
CA PHE A 243 25.33 10.00 -8.73
C PHE A 243 24.66 11.39 -8.74
N GLY A 244 23.46 11.54 -8.19
CA GLY A 244 22.69 12.79 -8.22
C GLY A 244 23.16 13.87 -7.25
N ARG A 245 24.34 13.74 -6.66
CA ARG A 245 24.90 14.64 -5.64
C ARG A 245 26.22 15.23 -6.12
N ASN A 246 26.54 16.45 -5.72
CA ASN A 246 27.79 17.11 -6.13
C ASN A 246 29.01 16.55 -5.36
N GLY A 247 30.16 16.53 -6.03
CA GLY A 247 31.41 16.00 -5.47
C GLY A 247 31.43 14.47 -5.36
N GLU A 248 32.49 13.93 -4.74
CA GLU A 248 32.58 12.50 -4.42
C GLU A 248 31.82 12.23 -3.12
N SER A 249 30.54 11.84 -3.26
CA SER A 249 29.62 11.61 -2.14
C SER A 249 28.93 10.23 -2.24
N PRO A 250 29.70 9.15 -2.01
CA PRO A 250 29.17 7.80 -2.07
C PRO A 250 28.21 7.54 -0.90
N MET A 251 27.10 6.87 -1.19
CA MET A 251 26.15 6.39 -0.18
C MET A 251 25.81 4.93 -0.49
N PRO A 252 25.70 4.05 0.51
CA PRO A 252 25.11 2.74 0.32
C PRO A 252 23.67 2.87 -0.21
N VAL A 253 23.32 2.03 -1.18
CA VAL A 253 21.99 1.97 -1.78
C VAL A 253 21.46 0.54 -1.71
N ILE A 254 20.31 0.36 -1.06
CA ILE A 254 19.60 -0.93 -0.95
C ILE A 254 18.29 -0.80 -1.73
N ALA A 255 17.86 -1.87 -2.41
CA ALA A 255 16.55 -1.92 -3.06
C ALA A 255 15.71 -3.07 -2.50
N ALA A 256 14.48 -2.78 -2.07
CA ALA A 256 13.53 -3.79 -1.66
C ALA A 256 12.97 -4.55 -2.88
N ALA A 257 12.69 -5.84 -2.70
CA ALA A 257 12.31 -6.75 -3.80
C ALA A 257 10.82 -7.16 -3.74
N SER A 258 10.18 -7.02 -2.59
CA SER A 258 8.78 -7.38 -2.37
C SER A 258 8.22 -6.58 -1.18
N PRO A 259 6.88 -6.51 -1.03
CA PRO A 259 6.26 -5.84 0.12
C PRO A 259 6.76 -6.34 1.47
N THR A 260 7.00 -7.65 1.61
CA THR A 260 7.52 -8.23 2.85
C THR A 260 9.01 -7.93 3.03
N HIS A 261 9.81 -7.95 1.95
CA HIS A 261 11.24 -7.65 2.01
C HIS A 261 11.52 -6.18 2.41
N CYS A 262 10.56 -5.27 2.24
CA CYS A 262 10.67 -3.89 2.73
C CYS A 262 10.96 -3.78 4.23
N PHE A 263 10.54 -4.76 5.05
CA PHE A 263 10.88 -4.81 6.47
C PHE A 263 12.38 -5.02 6.66
N ASP A 264 12.91 -6.11 6.10
CA ASP A 264 14.33 -6.48 6.23
C ASP A 264 15.23 -5.43 5.59
N ALA A 265 14.86 -4.92 4.41
CA ALA A 265 15.62 -3.89 3.71
C ALA A 265 15.69 -2.56 4.50
N ALA A 266 14.61 -2.17 5.18
CA ALA A 266 14.63 -1.00 6.06
C ALA A 266 15.46 -1.22 7.31
N TYR A 267 15.35 -2.41 7.91
CA TYR A 267 16.17 -2.79 9.05
C TYR A 267 17.66 -2.79 8.70
N ASP A 268 18.03 -3.40 7.58
CA ASP A 268 19.42 -3.44 7.10
C ASP A 268 19.93 -2.07 6.71
N ALA A 269 19.11 -1.21 6.10
CA ALA A 269 19.48 0.18 5.82
C ALA A 269 19.82 0.95 7.10
N CYS A 270 19.00 0.80 8.15
CA CYS A 270 19.28 1.40 9.45
C CYS A 270 20.54 0.83 10.09
N LYS A 271 20.72 -0.49 10.01
CA LYS A 271 21.91 -1.17 10.55
C LYS A 271 23.18 -0.65 9.89
N ILE A 272 23.23 -0.60 8.55
CA ILE A 272 24.36 -0.05 7.80
C ILE A 272 24.59 1.41 8.17
N ALA A 273 23.52 2.22 8.25
CA ALA A 273 23.65 3.63 8.59
C ALA A 273 24.31 3.83 9.97
N LEU A 274 23.89 3.05 10.97
CA LEU A 274 24.41 3.11 12.34
C LEU A 274 25.81 2.50 12.49
N GLU A 275 26.09 1.35 11.87
CA GLU A 275 27.38 0.66 12.01
C GLU A 275 28.51 1.38 11.25
N HIS A 276 28.17 2.08 10.17
CA HIS A 276 29.15 2.79 9.33
C HIS A 276 29.06 4.31 9.41
N MET A 277 28.19 4.85 10.27
CA MET A 277 28.02 6.30 10.49
C MET A 277 27.89 7.07 9.17
N THR A 278 27.01 6.59 8.31
CA THR A 278 26.86 7.11 6.93
C THR A 278 25.39 7.12 6.53
N PRO A 279 24.93 8.05 5.69
CA PRO A 279 23.57 8.01 5.21
C PRO A 279 23.38 6.87 4.18
N VAL A 280 22.20 6.23 4.19
CA VAL A 280 21.86 5.09 3.32
C VAL A 280 20.58 5.41 2.54
N VAL A 281 20.55 5.12 1.24
CA VAL A 281 19.33 5.20 0.43
C VAL A 281 18.64 3.84 0.40
N LEU A 282 17.37 3.80 0.81
CA LEU A 282 16.48 2.66 0.60
C LEU A 282 15.57 2.96 -0.59
N LEU A 283 15.75 2.22 -1.68
CA LEU A 283 14.87 2.23 -2.84
C LEU A 283 13.74 1.24 -2.64
N THR A 284 12.52 1.73 -2.79
CA THR A 284 11.33 0.92 -3.07
C THR A 284 10.69 1.45 -4.34
N ASP A 285 9.50 0.99 -4.70
CA ASP A 285 8.73 1.56 -5.80
C ASP A 285 7.23 1.53 -5.52
N GLY A 286 6.44 2.29 -6.29
CA GLY A 286 5.00 2.42 -6.09
C GLY A 286 4.22 1.12 -6.19
N PHE A 287 4.74 0.08 -6.85
CA PHE A 287 4.11 -1.24 -6.90
C PHE A 287 4.40 -2.01 -5.60
N VAL A 288 5.66 -2.08 -5.18
CA VAL A 288 6.05 -2.74 -3.92
C VAL A 288 5.46 -2.04 -2.70
N ALA A 289 5.43 -0.70 -2.71
CA ALA A 289 4.94 0.12 -1.62
C ALA A 289 3.44 -0.09 -1.32
N ASN A 290 2.63 -0.24 -2.38
CA ASN A 290 1.18 -0.38 -2.29
C ASN A 290 0.69 -1.83 -2.42
N GLY A 291 1.54 -2.73 -2.94
CA GLY A 291 1.25 -4.15 -3.05
C GLY A 291 1.23 -4.83 -1.68
N SER A 292 0.44 -5.90 -1.58
CA SER A 292 0.26 -6.77 -0.41
C SER A 292 0.52 -8.22 -0.79
#